data_AF-A0A202DFP9-F1
#
_entry.id   AF-A0A202DFP9-F1
#
_cell.length_a   1.000
_cell.length_b   1.000
_cell.length_c   1.000
_cell.angle_alpha   90.00
_cell.angle_beta   90.00
_cell.angle_gamma   90.00
#
_symmetry.space_group_name_H-M   'P 1'
#
loop_
_entity.id
_entity.type
_entity.pdbx_description
1 polymer ?
#
loop_
_entity_poly.entity_id
_entity_poly.type
_entity_poly.pdbx_seq_one_letter_code
_entity_poly.pdbx_strand_id
1 'polypeptide(L)'
;MDTDNGGDARDGMRIEIQALRLSMYEFAAFLSKHLEDKDYKKYKTLEDSLRLNVRKNFFDRKMLKDGINDNTIRPNIFLTYYAYPKLLTTSEWEGVFKTAIQALFLNWGGFSSIEKSSPLFAEEYTGMDNVSYHRGDSWFFVNNIAAIALKRVNYDMFYNVIVKIVEASTEEILSRGVMGVSSVSQVQPLSLQV
;
A
#
# COMPACT_ATOMS: atom_id res chain seq x y z
N MET A 1 0.49 1.01 18.26
CA MET A 1 -0.22 2.27 18.51
C MET A 1 -1.27 2.37 17.42
N ASP A 2 -2.42 1.76 17.68
CA ASP A 2 -3.58 1.95 16.83
C ASP A 2 -4.42 3.05 17.46
N THR A 3 -4.83 3.99 16.65
CA THR A 3 -5.66 5.11 17.09
C THR A 3 -7.06 4.80 16.63
N ASP A 4 -7.87 4.19 17.49
CA ASP A 4 -9.30 4.04 17.20
C ASP A 4 -9.91 5.44 17.16
N ASN A 5 -10.16 5.94 15.96
CA ASN A 5 -10.91 7.17 15.76
C ASN A 5 -12.01 6.89 14.73
N GLY A 6 -13.24 7.25 15.08
CA GLY A 6 -14.40 7.01 14.22
C GLY A 6 -14.72 5.55 13.92
N GLY A 7 -14.27 4.59 14.75
CA GLY A 7 -14.56 3.15 14.57
C GLY A 7 -13.73 2.45 13.49
N ASP A 8 -12.66 3.09 13.01
CA ASP A 8 -11.79 2.58 11.95
C ASP A 8 -10.63 1.74 12.51
N ALA A 9 -10.93 0.54 13.03
CA ALA A 9 -10.00 -0.38 13.67
C ALA A 9 -9.31 -1.38 12.69
N ARG A 10 -9.57 -1.27 11.38
CA ARG A 10 -9.09 -2.19 10.32
C ARG A 10 -9.19 -3.69 10.68
N ASP A 11 -10.28 -4.12 11.30
CA ASP A 11 -10.51 -5.53 11.69
C ASP A 11 -10.75 -6.49 10.52
N GLY A 12 -10.51 -7.78 10.72
CA GLY A 12 -10.87 -8.83 9.77
C GLY A 12 -9.84 -9.06 8.64
N MET A 13 -10.32 -9.45 7.46
CA MET A 13 -9.44 -9.87 6.36
C MET A 13 -8.91 -8.67 5.58
N ARG A 14 -7.61 -8.39 5.73
CA ARG A 14 -6.90 -7.28 5.07
C ARG A 14 -6.06 -7.74 3.89
N ILE A 15 -6.08 -6.95 2.82
CA ILE A 15 -5.56 -7.34 1.50
C ILE A 15 -4.06 -7.62 1.50
N GLU A 16 -3.26 -6.82 2.21
CA GLU A 16 -1.83 -7.00 2.37
C GLU A 16 -1.49 -8.30 3.12
N ILE A 17 -2.29 -8.65 4.14
CA ILE A 17 -2.12 -9.90 4.89
C ILE A 17 -2.44 -11.11 4.01
N GLN A 18 -3.45 -11.01 3.15
CA GLN A 18 -3.76 -12.08 2.20
C GLN A 18 -2.63 -12.27 1.17
N ALA A 19 -2.05 -11.19 0.65
CA ALA A 19 -0.93 -11.26 -0.27
C ALA A 19 0.34 -11.84 0.38
N LEU A 20 0.65 -11.47 1.62
CA LEU A 20 1.75 -12.08 2.37
C LEU A 20 1.53 -13.58 2.53
N ARG A 21 0.32 -14.01 2.90
CA ARG A 21 -0.02 -15.44 3.01
C ARG A 21 0.10 -16.18 1.67
N LEU A 22 -0.29 -15.55 0.56
CA LEU A 22 -0.10 -16.11 -0.78
C LEU A 22 1.39 -16.28 -1.11
N SER A 23 2.21 -15.26 -0.83
CA SER A 23 3.66 -15.33 -0.98
C SER A 23 4.28 -16.45 -0.13
N MET A 24 3.81 -16.62 1.11
CA MET A 24 4.24 -17.73 1.97
C MET A 24 3.91 -19.10 1.37
N TYR A 25 2.72 -19.30 0.81
CA TYR A 25 2.36 -20.57 0.17
C TYR A 25 3.16 -20.84 -1.09
N GLU A 26 3.40 -19.81 -1.92
CA GLU A 26 4.28 -19.92 -3.07
C GLU A 26 5.69 -20.32 -2.65
N PHE A 27 6.25 -19.67 -1.63
CA PHE A 27 7.59 -19.97 -1.14
C PHE A 27 7.69 -21.37 -0.52
N ALA A 28 6.68 -21.78 0.26
CA ALA A 28 6.61 -23.13 0.81
C ALA A 28 6.53 -24.19 -0.30
N ALA A 29 5.71 -23.96 -1.34
CA ALA A 29 5.67 -24.84 -2.51
C ALA A 29 7.02 -24.88 -3.22
N PHE A 30 7.67 -23.73 -3.41
CA PHE A 30 9.01 -23.65 -3.98
C PHE A 30 10.00 -24.52 -3.19
N LEU A 31 10.06 -24.37 -1.86
CA LEU A 31 10.95 -25.15 -1.01
C LEU A 31 10.63 -26.64 -1.05
N SER A 32 9.36 -27.04 -0.87
CA SER A 32 8.99 -28.45 -0.89
C SER A 32 9.33 -29.10 -2.23
N LYS A 33 9.21 -28.38 -3.35
CA LYS A 33 9.63 -28.89 -4.66
C LYS A 33 11.14 -29.12 -4.74
N HIS A 34 11.95 -28.20 -4.20
CA HIS A 34 13.41 -28.30 -4.23
C HIS A 34 13.97 -29.32 -3.25
N LEU A 35 13.27 -29.56 -2.15
CA LEU A 35 13.64 -30.55 -1.13
C LEU A 35 13.02 -31.93 -1.39
N GLU A 36 12.32 -32.10 -2.52
CA GLU A 36 11.59 -33.33 -2.87
C GLU A 36 10.57 -33.77 -1.78
N ASP A 37 10.02 -32.80 -1.07
CA ASP A 37 8.98 -33.00 -0.06
C ASP A 37 7.61 -33.19 -0.72
N LYS A 38 6.84 -34.14 -0.18
CA LYS A 38 5.49 -34.51 -0.62
C LYS A 38 4.46 -33.38 -0.49
N ASP A 39 4.74 -32.36 0.31
CA ASP A 39 3.81 -31.26 0.59
C ASP A 39 3.73 -30.20 -0.54
N TYR A 40 4.54 -30.29 -1.61
CA TYR A 40 4.46 -29.37 -2.76
C TYR A 40 3.02 -29.16 -3.27
N LYS A 41 2.30 -30.26 -3.52
CA LYS A 41 0.92 -30.22 -4.06
C LYS A 41 -0.07 -29.57 -3.08
N LYS A 42 0.15 -29.76 -1.78
CA LYS A 42 -0.68 -29.19 -0.72
C LYS A 42 -0.52 -27.67 -0.69
N TYR A 43 0.71 -27.16 -0.66
CA TYR A 43 0.95 -25.71 -0.70
C TYR A 43 0.43 -25.07 -1.98
N LYS A 44 0.56 -25.75 -3.13
CA LYS A 44 0.02 -25.24 -4.38
C LYS A 44 -1.51 -25.13 -4.37
N THR A 45 -2.19 -26.15 -3.84
CA THR A 45 -3.65 -26.12 -3.66
C THR A 45 -4.10 -24.99 -2.73
N LEU A 46 -3.36 -24.75 -1.64
CA LEU A 46 -3.65 -23.65 -0.71
C LEU A 46 -3.45 -22.27 -1.36
N GLU A 47 -2.36 -22.08 -2.11
CA GLU A 47 -2.08 -20.87 -2.88
C GLU A 47 -3.22 -20.59 -3.88
N ASP A 48 -3.60 -21.57 -4.70
CA ASP A 48 -4.60 -21.39 -5.74
C ASP A 48 -6.01 -21.14 -5.18
N SER A 49 -6.40 -21.87 -4.14
CA SER A 49 -7.68 -21.66 -3.45
C SER A 49 -7.75 -20.28 -2.80
N LEU A 50 -6.70 -19.85 -2.10
CA LEU A 50 -6.65 -18.52 -1.50
C LEU A 50 -6.65 -17.44 -2.58
N ARG A 51 -5.90 -17.59 -3.67
CA ARG A 51 -5.82 -16.59 -4.75
C ARG A 51 -7.19 -16.39 -5.40
N LEU A 52 -7.92 -17.48 -5.66
CA LEU A 52 -9.27 -17.41 -6.21
C LEU A 52 -10.22 -16.67 -5.25
N ASN A 53 -10.16 -16.99 -3.94
CA ASN A 53 -10.99 -16.34 -2.93
C ASN A 53 -10.64 -14.85 -2.76
N VAL A 54 -9.36 -14.48 -2.75
CA VAL A 54 -8.94 -13.08 -2.66
C VAL A 54 -9.45 -12.31 -3.88
N ARG A 55 -9.23 -12.81 -5.10
CA ARG A 55 -9.73 -12.16 -6.31
C ARG A 55 -11.25 -12.01 -6.28
N LYS A 56 -11.99 -13.05 -5.89
CA LYS A 56 -13.45 -13.03 -5.84
C LYS A 56 -14.01 -11.98 -4.85
N ASN A 57 -13.37 -11.81 -3.69
CA ASN A 57 -13.95 -11.00 -2.60
C ASN A 57 -13.38 -9.58 -2.53
N PHE A 58 -12.13 -9.37 -2.96
CA PHE A 58 -11.43 -8.08 -2.84
C PHE A 58 -11.36 -7.30 -4.14
N PHE A 59 -11.35 -7.97 -5.29
CA PHE A 59 -11.15 -7.31 -6.58
C PHE A 59 -12.48 -7.11 -7.30
N ASP A 60 -12.81 -5.84 -7.56
CA ASP A 60 -13.98 -5.47 -8.36
C ASP A 60 -13.57 -4.44 -9.43
N ARG A 61 -13.59 -4.90 -10.69
CA ARG A 61 -13.23 -4.13 -11.90
C ARG A 61 -11.84 -3.48 -11.86
N LYS A 62 -11.73 -2.30 -11.27
CA LYS A 62 -10.50 -1.47 -11.20
C LYS A 62 -10.16 -1.07 -9.76
N MET A 63 -10.78 -1.71 -8.79
CA MET A 63 -10.60 -1.43 -7.38
C MET A 63 -10.21 -2.71 -6.65
N LEU A 64 -9.21 -2.60 -5.79
CA LEU A 64 -8.85 -3.63 -4.86
C LEU A 64 -9.16 -3.09 -3.46
N LYS A 65 -10.12 -3.73 -2.79
CA LYS A 65 -10.59 -3.31 -1.47
C LYS A 65 -9.48 -3.46 -0.43
N ASP A 66 -9.50 -2.61 0.60
CA ASP A 66 -8.60 -2.75 1.74
C ASP A 66 -8.98 -3.98 2.60
N GLY A 67 -10.29 -4.23 2.75
CA GLY A 67 -10.87 -5.38 3.44
C GLY A 67 -12.14 -5.89 2.78
N ILE A 68 -12.60 -7.11 3.10
CA ILE A 68 -13.80 -7.71 2.47
C ILE A 68 -15.05 -6.81 2.62
N ASN A 69 -15.20 -6.19 3.79
CA ASN A 69 -16.30 -5.27 4.12
C ASN A 69 -15.84 -3.81 4.18
N ASP A 70 -14.67 -3.51 3.61
CA ASP A 70 -14.04 -2.20 3.67
C ASP A 70 -13.62 -1.76 2.27
N ASN A 71 -14.47 -0.94 1.66
CA ASN A 71 -14.23 -0.39 0.32
C ASN A 71 -13.33 0.85 0.35
N THR A 72 -12.85 1.27 1.53
CA THR A 72 -12.00 2.44 1.66
C THR A 72 -10.73 2.25 0.84
N ILE A 73 -10.39 3.24 0.04
CA ILE A 73 -9.14 3.19 -0.72
C ILE A 73 -7.98 3.59 0.21
N ARG A 74 -6.97 2.73 0.30
CA ARG A 74 -5.78 2.89 1.15
C ARG A 74 -4.52 2.46 0.40
N PRO A 75 -3.33 2.96 0.79
CA PRO A 75 -2.10 2.67 0.06
C PRO A 75 -1.57 1.23 0.28
N ASN A 76 -2.24 0.42 1.10
CA ASN A 76 -1.87 -0.98 1.36
C ASN A 76 -1.82 -1.86 0.11
N ILE A 77 -2.56 -1.48 -0.94
CA ILE A 77 -2.50 -2.16 -2.25
C ILE A 77 -1.10 -2.18 -2.86
N PHE A 78 -0.24 -1.21 -2.55
CA PHE A 78 1.15 -1.19 -3.03
C PHE A 78 1.97 -2.27 -2.33
N LEU A 79 1.72 -2.50 -1.03
CA LEU A 79 2.29 -3.62 -0.28
C LEU A 79 1.79 -4.96 -0.82
N THR A 80 0.49 -5.05 -1.14
CA THR A 80 -0.11 -6.23 -1.77
C THR A 80 0.59 -6.58 -3.08
N TYR A 81 0.77 -5.60 -3.98
CA TYR A 81 1.48 -5.81 -5.24
C TYR A 81 2.93 -6.23 -4.99
N TYR A 82 3.63 -5.55 -4.08
CA TYR A 82 5.03 -5.83 -3.79
C TYR A 82 5.22 -7.26 -3.25
N ALA A 83 4.32 -7.73 -2.40
CA ALA A 83 4.35 -9.08 -1.84
C ALA A 83 3.94 -10.17 -2.83
N TYR A 84 2.93 -9.92 -3.68
CA TYR A 84 2.38 -10.94 -4.57
C TYR A 84 1.83 -10.34 -5.88
N PRO A 85 2.70 -9.95 -6.83
CA PRO A 85 2.30 -9.20 -8.03
C PRO A 85 1.41 -10.01 -8.98
N LYS A 86 1.50 -11.34 -8.94
CA LYS A 86 0.67 -12.25 -9.75
C LYS A 86 -0.77 -12.42 -9.24
N LEU A 87 -1.19 -11.66 -8.23
CA LEU A 87 -2.60 -11.63 -7.81
C LEU A 87 -3.50 -11.17 -8.95
N LEU A 88 -3.09 -10.12 -9.66
CA LEU A 88 -3.79 -9.52 -10.79
C LEU A 88 -2.90 -9.48 -12.03
N THR A 89 -3.51 -9.33 -13.19
CA THR A 89 -2.80 -9.07 -14.44
C THR A 89 -2.23 -7.64 -14.44
N THR A 90 -1.25 -7.36 -15.30
CA THR A 90 -0.67 -6.02 -15.42
C THR A 90 -1.75 -4.96 -15.70
N SER A 91 -2.68 -5.22 -16.62
CA SER A 91 -3.75 -4.26 -16.95
C SER A 91 -4.74 -4.03 -15.79
N GLU A 92 -5.05 -5.07 -15.02
CA GLU A 92 -5.84 -4.93 -13.79
C GLU A 92 -5.11 -4.07 -12.76
N TRP A 93 -3.81 -4.29 -12.56
CA TRP A 93 -2.97 -3.48 -11.67
C TRP A 93 -2.86 -2.02 -12.11
N GLU A 94 -2.73 -1.75 -13.41
CA GLU A 94 -2.77 -0.38 -13.94
C GLU A 94 -4.08 0.31 -13.57
N GLY A 95 -5.21 -0.40 -13.67
CA GLY A 95 -6.51 0.09 -13.26
C GLY A 95 -6.58 0.41 -11.76
N VAL A 96 -6.12 -0.51 -10.92
CA VAL A 96 -6.07 -0.36 -9.46
C VAL A 96 -5.18 0.81 -9.05
N PHE A 97 -4.00 0.95 -9.64
CA PHE A 97 -3.08 2.03 -9.32
C PHE A 97 -3.57 3.39 -9.81
N LYS A 98 -4.24 3.48 -10.97
CA LYS A 98 -4.89 4.73 -11.41
C LYS A 98 -5.94 5.20 -10.41
N THR A 99 -6.81 4.30 -9.97
CA THR A 99 -7.85 4.60 -8.96
C THR A 99 -7.21 5.09 -7.66
N ALA A 100 -6.17 4.42 -7.19
CA ALA A 100 -5.48 4.78 -5.97
C ALA A 100 -4.73 6.12 -6.06
N ILE A 101 -4.06 6.40 -7.18
CA ILE A 101 -3.39 7.69 -7.40
C ILE A 101 -4.38 8.84 -7.34
N GLN A 102 -5.55 8.69 -7.98
CA GLN A 102 -6.60 9.71 -7.94
C GLN A 102 -7.08 9.98 -6.52
N ALA A 103 -7.30 8.92 -5.73
CA ALA A 103 -7.87 9.01 -4.38
C ALA A 103 -6.85 9.44 -3.31
N LEU A 104 -5.57 9.07 -3.44
CA LEU A 104 -4.59 9.13 -2.35
C LEU A 104 -3.41 10.06 -2.60
N PHE A 105 -3.05 10.34 -3.86
CA PHE A 105 -1.80 11.05 -4.15
C PHE A 105 -1.89 12.52 -3.72
N LEU A 106 -0.88 12.96 -2.97
CA LEU A 106 -0.74 14.30 -2.42
C LEU A 106 0.13 15.15 -3.34
N ASN A 107 -0.11 16.45 -3.36
CA ASN A 107 0.55 17.37 -4.31
C ASN A 107 2.08 17.36 -4.19
N TRP A 108 2.59 17.11 -2.99
CA TRP A 108 4.02 17.09 -2.66
C TRP A 108 4.73 15.78 -3.01
N GLY A 109 4.02 14.70 -3.35
CA GLY A 109 4.65 13.44 -3.80
C GLY A 109 4.42 12.21 -2.92
N GLY A 110 3.59 12.28 -1.88
CA GLY A 110 3.21 11.12 -1.06
C GLY A 110 1.81 10.57 -1.35
N PHE A 111 1.46 9.43 -0.76
CA PHE A 111 0.09 8.92 -0.68
C PHE A 111 -0.47 9.08 0.73
N SER A 112 -1.68 9.62 0.88
CA SER A 112 -2.39 9.61 2.16
C SER A 112 -2.72 8.18 2.60
N SER A 113 -2.80 7.96 3.92
CA SER A 113 -3.13 6.66 4.52
C SER A 113 -4.61 6.25 4.36
N ILE A 114 -5.46 7.18 3.90
CA ILE A 114 -6.86 6.98 3.55
C ILE A 114 -7.23 7.92 2.38
N GLU A 115 -8.24 7.56 1.59
CA GLU A 115 -8.73 8.43 0.52
C GLU A 115 -9.13 9.81 1.01
N LYS A 116 -8.75 10.84 0.24
CA LYS A 116 -8.96 12.24 0.61
C LYS A 116 -10.44 12.65 0.71
N SER A 117 -11.33 11.88 0.09
CA SER A 117 -12.79 12.06 0.16
C SER A 117 -13.43 11.44 1.40
N SER A 118 -12.69 10.67 2.19
CA SER A 118 -13.23 10.03 3.38
C SER A 118 -13.60 11.09 4.44
N PRO A 119 -14.74 10.94 5.15
CA PRO A 119 -15.06 11.81 6.29
C PRO A 119 -14.06 11.66 7.45
N LEU A 120 -13.28 10.57 7.44
CA LEU A 120 -12.21 10.33 8.40
C LEU A 120 -10.89 11.00 8.01
N PHE A 121 -10.77 11.52 6.77
CA PHE A 121 -9.54 12.15 6.30
C PHE A 121 -9.25 13.41 7.12
N ALA A 122 -8.05 13.48 7.69
CA ALA A 122 -7.54 14.61 8.44
C ALA A 122 -6.26 15.14 7.79
N GLU A 123 -6.31 16.40 7.34
CA GLU A 123 -5.20 17.02 6.61
C GLU A 123 -4.03 17.45 7.52
N GLU A 124 -4.25 17.60 8.82
CA GLU A 124 -3.24 18.14 9.73
C GLU A 124 -2.93 17.16 10.87
N TYR A 125 -1.64 16.90 11.08
CA TYR A 125 -1.14 16.26 12.28
C TYR A 125 -0.76 17.37 13.28
N THR A 126 -1.50 17.49 14.38
CA THR A 126 -1.31 18.60 15.34
C THR A 126 -0.18 18.35 16.34
N GLY A 127 0.32 17.11 16.45
CA GLY A 127 1.28 16.69 17.48
C GLY A 127 0.71 16.62 18.89
N MET A 128 -0.50 17.16 19.11
CA MET A 128 -1.27 17.04 20.36
C MET A 128 -2.26 15.88 20.30
N ASP A 129 -2.81 15.64 19.10
CA ASP A 129 -3.58 14.45 18.78
C ASP A 129 -2.94 13.72 17.58
N ASN A 130 -3.27 12.44 17.43
CA ASN A 130 -2.74 11.56 16.39
C ASN A 130 -3.82 11.13 15.40
N VAL A 131 -4.86 11.96 15.22
CA VAL A 131 -6.04 11.63 14.41
C VAL A 131 -5.66 11.31 12.96
N SER A 132 -4.76 12.09 12.36
CA SER A 132 -4.33 11.94 10.97
C SER A 132 -3.38 10.77 10.73
N TYR A 133 -2.81 10.17 11.77
CA TYR A 133 -1.69 9.23 11.65
C TYR A 133 -1.99 8.03 10.72
N HIS A 134 -3.19 7.45 10.82
CA HIS A 134 -3.70 6.41 9.92
C HIS A 134 -4.85 6.89 9.01
N ARG A 135 -5.08 8.21 8.96
CA ARG A 135 -6.25 8.83 8.31
C ARG A 135 -5.91 10.11 7.55
N GLY A 136 -4.70 10.23 7.03
CA GLY A 136 -4.30 11.40 6.26
C GLY A 136 -2.81 11.46 6.03
N ASP A 137 -2.02 11.10 7.04
CA ASP A 137 -0.57 11.09 6.94
C ASP A 137 -0.09 10.17 5.83
N SER A 138 1.00 10.57 5.18
CA SER A 138 1.73 9.77 4.23
C SER A 138 2.98 9.16 4.85
N TRP A 139 3.21 7.87 4.60
CA TRP A 139 4.38 7.16 5.11
C TRP A 139 5.42 6.95 4.00
N PHE A 140 6.63 7.48 4.19
CA PHE A 140 7.70 7.42 3.19
C PHE A 140 8.05 5.99 2.77
N PHE A 141 8.03 5.02 3.69
CA PHE A 141 8.30 3.63 3.33
C PHE A 141 7.25 3.07 2.36
N VAL A 142 5.98 3.41 2.55
CA VAL A 142 4.90 3.00 1.62
C VAL A 142 5.04 3.72 0.29
N ASN A 143 5.37 5.01 0.30
CA ASN A 143 5.61 5.78 -0.92
C ASN A 143 6.74 5.15 -1.76
N ASN A 144 7.85 4.79 -1.12
CA ASN A 144 8.98 4.14 -1.81
C ASN A 144 8.61 2.76 -2.37
N ILE A 145 7.83 1.95 -1.63
CA ILE A 145 7.29 0.69 -2.15
C ILE A 145 6.33 0.94 -3.31
N ALA A 146 5.50 1.99 -3.24
CA ALA A 146 4.60 2.39 -4.32
C ALA A 146 5.38 2.76 -5.59
N ALA A 147 6.48 3.53 -5.48
CA ALA A 147 7.33 3.84 -6.63
C ALA A 147 7.89 2.58 -7.30
N ILE A 148 8.32 1.58 -6.52
CA ILE A 148 8.75 0.28 -7.04
C ILE A 148 7.59 -0.45 -7.73
N ALA A 149 6.41 -0.48 -7.12
CA ALA A 149 5.23 -1.13 -7.66
C ALA A 149 4.80 -0.50 -9.00
N LEU A 150 4.69 0.83 -9.04
CA LEU A 150 4.35 1.60 -10.24
C LEU A 150 5.36 1.35 -11.37
N LYS A 151 6.67 1.40 -11.06
CA LYS A 151 7.74 1.14 -12.03
C LYS A 151 7.66 -0.27 -12.63
N ARG A 152 7.38 -1.28 -11.80
CA ARG A 152 7.28 -2.68 -12.24
C ARG A 152 6.01 -2.97 -13.04
N VAL A 153 4.90 -2.29 -12.76
CA VAL A 153 3.65 -2.43 -13.51
C VAL A 153 3.73 -1.73 -14.85
N ASN A 154 4.02 -0.43 -14.85
CA ASN A 154 4.11 0.37 -16.07
C ASN A 154 4.87 1.68 -15.79
N TYR A 155 6.17 1.69 -16.10
CA TYR A 155 7.02 2.85 -15.86
C TYR A 155 6.57 4.10 -16.61
N ASP A 156 6.31 4.00 -17.91
CA ASP A 156 5.99 5.16 -18.76
C ASP A 156 4.66 5.81 -18.33
N MET A 157 3.67 4.97 -18.01
CA MET A 157 2.35 5.44 -17.57
C MET A 157 2.40 6.19 -16.24
N PHE A 158 3.26 5.76 -15.31
CA PHE A 158 3.32 6.31 -13.96
C PHE A 158 4.54 7.18 -13.71
N TYR A 159 5.31 7.52 -14.74
CA TYR A 159 6.58 8.23 -14.66
C TYR A 159 6.50 9.49 -13.78
N ASN A 160 5.51 10.37 -14.02
CA ASN A 160 5.36 11.62 -13.28
C ASN A 160 5.09 11.41 -11.78
N VAL A 161 4.36 10.35 -11.42
CA VAL A 161 4.09 10.00 -10.02
C VAL A 161 5.36 9.45 -9.37
N ILE A 162 6.07 8.56 -10.07
CA ILE A 162 7.33 7.98 -9.60
C ILE A 162 8.38 9.06 -9.34
N VAL A 163 8.57 10.00 -10.27
CA VAL A 163 9.53 11.10 -10.13
C VAL A 163 9.23 11.94 -8.89
N LYS A 164 7.97 12.34 -8.69
CA LYS A 164 7.58 13.11 -7.51
C LYS A 164 7.84 12.39 -6.18
N ILE A 165 7.58 11.08 -6.14
CA ILE A 165 7.90 10.27 -4.94
C ILE A 165 9.41 10.29 -4.69
N VAL A 166 10.21 10.07 -5.73
CA VAL A 166 11.68 10.06 -5.62
C VAL A 166 12.20 11.41 -5.17
N GLU A 167 11.70 12.51 -5.74
CA GLU A 167 12.06 13.88 -5.32
C GLU A 167 11.73 14.12 -3.85
N ALA A 168 10.52 13.79 -3.41
CA ALA A 168 10.09 13.96 -2.03
C ALA A 168 10.92 13.11 -1.05
N SER A 169 11.17 11.84 -1.37
CA SER A 169 12.00 10.96 -0.56
C SER A 169 13.47 11.39 -0.55
N THR A 170 13.99 11.93 -1.66
CA THR A 170 15.37 12.45 -1.72
C THR A 170 15.53 13.67 -0.82
N GLU A 171 14.58 14.61 -0.89
CA GLU A 171 14.56 15.77 -0.01
C GLU A 171 14.48 15.35 1.46
N GLU A 172 13.61 14.41 1.81
CA GLU A 172 13.51 13.92 3.20
C GLU A 172 14.82 13.32 3.71
N ILE A 173 15.45 12.43 2.94
CA ILE A 173 16.69 11.77 3.33
C ILE A 173 17.83 12.78 3.48
N LEU A 174 17.95 13.72 2.53
CA LEU A 174 19.08 14.65 2.47
C LEU A 174 18.95 15.85 3.40
N SER A 175 17.73 16.36 3.63
CA SER A 175 17.53 17.58 4.43
C SER A 175 16.91 17.31 5.79
N ARG A 176 15.87 16.47 5.87
CA ARG A 176 15.06 16.31 7.09
C ARG A 176 15.64 15.29 8.07
N GLY A 177 16.17 14.18 7.56
CA GLY A 177 16.85 13.17 8.36
C GLY A 177 18.08 13.74 9.10
N VAL A 178 18.78 14.69 8.48
CA VAL A 178 19.95 15.38 9.07
C VAL A 178 19.55 16.32 10.21
N MET A 179 18.32 16.87 10.18
CA MET A 179 17.79 17.76 11.21
C MET A 179 17.15 17.03 12.41
N GLY A 180 17.19 15.69 12.45
CA GLY A 180 16.62 14.89 13.54
C GLY A 180 15.08 14.80 13.53
N VAL A 181 14.44 15.13 12.40
CA VAL A 181 12.99 14.97 12.22
C VAL A 181 12.72 13.51 11.86
N SER A 182 11.87 12.81 12.63
CA SER A 182 11.61 11.38 12.40
C SER A 182 10.87 11.16 11.07
N SER A 183 11.34 10.20 10.29
CA SER A 183 10.93 9.83 8.93
C SER A 183 9.55 9.15 8.81
N VAL A 184 8.69 9.28 9.83
CA VAL A 184 7.57 8.35 10.03
C VAL A 184 6.37 8.70 9.16
N SER A 185 5.93 9.96 9.19
CA SER A 185 4.67 10.34 8.54
C SER A 185 4.54 11.86 8.35
N GLN A 186 4.01 12.33 7.20
CA GLN A 186 3.69 13.75 6.97
C GLN A 186 2.46 13.90 6.07
N VAL A 187 1.57 14.84 6.37
CA VAL A 187 0.43 15.19 5.48
C VAL A 187 0.80 16.30 4.50
N GLN A 188 1.59 17.28 4.94
CA GLN A 188 2.23 18.31 4.12
C GLN A 188 3.72 18.44 4.51
N PRO A 189 4.61 18.79 3.57
CA PRO A 189 5.96 19.16 3.92
C PRO A 189 5.92 20.43 4.77
N LEU A 190 6.49 20.40 5.99
CA LEU A 190 6.81 21.61 6.76
C LEU A 190 7.40 22.67 5.82
N SER A 191 6.65 23.74 5.57
CA SER A 191 7.16 24.92 4.89
C SER A 191 8.12 25.60 5.86
N LEU A 192 9.38 25.72 5.48
CA LEU A 192 10.27 26.69 6.10
C LEU A 192 9.67 28.07 5.81
N GLN A 193 8.91 28.61 6.76
CA GLN A 193 8.70 30.05 6.82
C GLN A 193 10.05 30.66 7.24
N VAL A 194 10.79 31.15 6.24
CA VAL A 194 11.91 32.07 6.43
C VAL A 194 11.44 33.44 5.96
#